data_AF-A0A932GY33-F1
#
_entry.id   AF-A0A932GY33-F1
#
_cell.length_a   1.000
_cell.length_b   1.000
_cell.length_c   1.000
_cell.angle_alpha   90.00
_cell.angle_beta   90.00
_cell.angle_gamma   90.00
#
_symmetry.space_group_name_H-M   'P 1'
#
loop_
_entity.id
_entity.type
_entity.pdbx_description
1 polymer ?
#
loop_
_entity_poly.entity_id
_entity_poly.type
_entity_poly.pdbx_seq_one_letter_code
_entity_poly.pdbx_strand_id
1 'polypeptide(L)'
;MARGTDRPEWQRAAGDIAWAAVWGGFAIALLGTLAAATWAFAFAGKGTWWAANLGTLSLFCGALFAGWRAGTPEPLNGAFVAVLYFSTAAAAIFGGEFLGVLPDPLPGLPRGDSTFFFVWPLAQLAAGTLGAMLGGWLRERSNREKRDENLP
;
A
#
# COMPACT_ATOMS: atom_id res chain seq x y z
N MET A 1 44.42 12.99 -8.27
CA MET A 1 43.14 12.57 -8.88
C MET A 1 42.27 11.93 -7.80
N ALA A 2 41.43 12.72 -7.14
CA ALA A 2 40.47 12.21 -6.16
C ALA A 2 39.14 11.94 -6.88
N ARG A 3 38.78 10.67 -7.06
CA ARG A 3 37.46 10.24 -7.55
C ARG A 3 36.59 9.91 -6.34
N GLY A 4 35.31 10.27 -6.45
CA GLY A 4 34.23 9.65 -5.69
C GLY A 4 33.83 10.43 -4.44
N THR A 5 33.01 11.46 -4.61
CA THR A 5 32.05 11.81 -3.56
C THR A 5 31.08 10.63 -3.42
N ASP A 6 31.43 9.66 -2.60
CA ASP A 6 30.50 8.63 -2.15
C ASP A 6 29.36 9.35 -1.45
N ARG A 7 28.23 9.47 -2.15
CA ARG A 7 27.01 9.97 -1.52
C ARG A 7 26.69 9.04 -0.35
N PRO A 8 26.40 9.59 0.84
CA PRO A 8 26.08 8.79 2.00
C PRO A 8 24.89 7.86 1.70
N GLU A 9 24.88 6.67 2.29
CA GLU A 9 23.97 5.56 1.93
C GLU A 9 22.48 5.96 1.93
N TRP A 10 22.08 6.89 2.81
CA TRP A 10 20.71 7.42 2.84
C TRP A 10 20.33 8.23 1.58
N GLN A 11 21.30 8.85 0.89
CA GLN A 11 21.07 9.50 -0.41
C GLN A 11 20.99 8.49 -1.57
N ARG A 12 21.56 7.29 -1.43
CA ARG A 12 21.40 6.20 -2.42
C ARG A 12 20.02 5.55 -2.27
N ALA A 13 19.63 5.24 -1.04
CA ALA A 13 18.30 4.69 -0.73
C ALA A 13 17.15 5.60 -1.20
N ALA A 14 17.31 6.94 -1.14
CA ALA A 14 16.32 7.88 -1.68
C ALA A 14 16.28 7.92 -3.22
N GLY A 15 17.36 7.49 -3.89
CA GLY A 15 17.47 7.34 -5.34
C GLY A 15 17.01 5.98 -5.88
N ASP A 16 16.97 4.96 -5.03
CA ASP A 16 16.57 3.58 -5.40
C ASP A 16 15.04 3.37 -5.37
N ILE A 17 14.28 4.27 -4.72
CA ILE A 17 12.82 4.19 -4.67
C ILE A 17 12.22 4.59 -6.02
N ALA A 18 11.43 3.69 -6.60
CA ALA A 18 10.71 3.93 -7.84
C ALA A 18 9.47 4.82 -7.58
N TRP A 19 9.67 6.10 -7.30
CA TRP A 19 8.60 7.03 -6.89
C TRP A 19 7.40 7.06 -7.84
N ALA A 20 7.62 7.00 -9.16
CA ALA A 20 6.53 6.93 -10.13
C ALA A 20 5.67 5.66 -9.96
N ALA A 21 6.29 4.54 -9.60
CA ALA A 21 5.60 3.29 -9.30
C ALA A 21 4.87 3.36 -7.95
N VAL A 22 5.49 3.96 -6.94
CA VAL A 22 4.88 4.22 -5.62
C VAL A 22 3.61 5.06 -5.77
N TRP A 23 3.68 6.18 -6.49
CA TRP A 23 2.51 7.04 -6.74
C TRP A 23 1.41 6.30 -7.51
N GLY A 24 1.78 5.49 -8.51
CA GLY A 24 0.82 4.67 -9.25
C GLY A 24 0.14 3.62 -8.36
N GLY A 25 0.91 2.92 -7.53
CA GLY A 25 0.38 1.95 -6.58
C GLY A 25 -0.51 2.58 -5.52
N PHE A 26 -0.12 3.74 -4.99
CA PHE A 26 -0.92 4.53 -4.05
C PHE A 26 -2.24 4.98 -4.67
N ALA A 27 -2.24 5.48 -5.90
CA ALA A 27 -3.45 5.87 -6.60
C ALA A 27 -4.42 4.67 -6.79
N ILE A 28 -3.90 3.51 -7.19
CA ILE A 28 -4.69 2.27 -7.31
C ILE A 28 -5.28 1.87 -5.96
N ALA A 29 -4.47 1.90 -4.90
CA ALA A 29 -4.91 1.58 -3.55
C ALA A 29 -6.05 2.50 -3.10
N LEU A 30 -5.91 3.82 -3.28
CA LEU A 30 -6.95 4.78 -2.92
C LEU A 30 -8.25 4.60 -3.72
N LEU A 31 -8.15 4.44 -5.04
CA LEU A 31 -9.33 4.27 -5.88
C LEU A 31 -10.08 2.96 -5.54
N GLY A 32 -9.34 1.87 -5.33
CA GLY A 32 -9.90 0.60 -4.90
C GLY A 32 -10.59 0.72 -3.54
N THR A 33 -9.95 1.39 -2.58
CA THR A 33 -10.52 1.64 -1.26
C THR A 33 -11.74 2.53 -1.32
N LEU A 34 -11.74 3.59 -2.14
CA LEU A 34 -12.90 4.47 -2.30
C LEU A 34 -14.10 3.70 -2.89
N ALA A 35 -13.86 2.87 -3.91
CA ALA A 35 -14.90 2.02 -4.48
C ALA A 35 -15.42 1.00 -3.45
N ALA A 36 -14.51 0.37 -2.70
CA ALA A 36 -14.85 -0.59 -1.66
C ALA A 36 -15.61 0.05 -0.49
N ALA A 37 -15.20 1.24 -0.06
CA ALA A 37 -15.87 2.00 1.00
C ALA A 37 -17.26 2.44 0.53
N THR A 38 -17.38 2.94 -0.70
CA THR A 38 -18.67 3.29 -1.30
C THR A 38 -19.60 2.08 -1.31
N TRP A 39 -19.10 0.92 -1.75
CA TRP A 39 -19.87 -0.32 -1.70
C TRP A 39 -20.27 -0.73 -0.27
N ALA A 40 -19.31 -0.72 0.66
CA ALA A 40 -19.52 -1.14 2.04
C ALA A 40 -20.56 -0.27 2.77
N PHE A 41 -20.44 1.05 2.65
CA PHE A 41 -21.29 2.00 3.34
C PHE A 41 -22.61 2.27 2.63
N ALA A 42 -22.59 2.47 1.30
CA ALA A 42 -23.79 2.88 0.56
C ALA A 42 -24.68 1.71 0.14
N PHE A 43 -24.14 0.49 -0.03
CA PHE A 43 -24.89 -0.64 -0.58
C PHE A 43 -24.99 -1.84 0.36
N ALA A 44 -23.92 -2.19 1.06
CA ALA A 44 -23.88 -3.41 1.88
C ALA A 44 -24.31 -3.19 3.35
N GLY A 45 -24.45 -1.93 3.79
CA GLY A 45 -24.73 -1.58 5.18
C GLY A 45 -23.66 -2.12 6.16
N LYS A 46 -22.45 -2.35 5.68
CA LYS A 46 -21.34 -2.90 6.47
C LYS A 46 -20.61 -1.77 7.18
N GLY A 47 -20.16 -2.04 8.41
CA GLY A 47 -19.37 -1.08 9.18
C GLY A 47 -17.94 -0.89 8.63
N THR A 48 -17.26 0.11 9.19
CA THR A 48 -15.91 0.56 8.80
C THR A 48 -14.86 -0.56 8.78
N TRP A 49 -15.03 -1.62 9.58
CA TRP A 49 -14.19 -2.82 9.55
C TRP A 49 -14.12 -3.50 8.16
N TRP A 50 -15.23 -3.57 7.44
CA TRP A 50 -15.25 -4.17 6.10
C TRP A 50 -14.59 -3.27 5.07
N ALA A 51 -14.83 -1.97 5.14
CA ALA A 51 -14.16 -0.98 4.30
C ALA A 51 -12.63 -1.02 4.52
N ALA A 52 -12.19 -1.16 5.79
CA ALA A 52 -10.79 -1.28 6.16
C ALA A 52 -10.13 -2.55 5.58
N ASN A 53 -10.80 -3.71 5.65
CA ASN A 53 -10.26 -4.97 5.09
C ASN A 53 -10.19 -4.98 3.57
N LEU A 54 -11.25 -4.52 2.89
CA LEU A 54 -11.24 -4.37 1.44
C LEU A 54 -10.24 -3.31 0.98
N GLY A 55 -10.02 -2.28 1.80
CA GLY A 55 -8.97 -1.30 1.59
C GLY A 55 -7.56 -1.92 1.68
N THR A 56 -7.32 -2.83 2.63
CA THR A 56 -6.06 -3.58 2.71
C THR A 56 -5.82 -4.44 1.46
N LEU A 57 -6.87 -5.04 0.88
CA LEU A 57 -6.75 -5.76 -0.38
C LEU A 57 -6.41 -4.82 -1.55
N SER A 58 -7.04 -3.65 -1.59
CA SER A 58 -6.75 -2.62 -2.60
C SER A 58 -5.31 -2.11 -2.46
N LEU A 59 -4.83 -1.95 -1.23
CA LEU A 59 -3.44 -1.63 -0.93
C LEU A 59 -2.49 -2.73 -1.41
N PHE A 60 -2.80 -4.00 -1.16
CA PHE A 60 -2.01 -5.12 -1.67
C PHE A 60 -1.91 -5.07 -3.20
N CYS A 61 -3.03 -4.87 -3.90
CA CYS A 61 -3.04 -4.76 -5.36
C CYS A 61 -2.24 -3.54 -5.87
N GLY A 62 -2.39 -2.39 -5.21
CA GLY A 62 -1.62 -1.18 -5.52
C GLY A 62 -0.12 -1.39 -5.31
N ALA A 63 0.27 -2.03 -4.21
CA ALA A 63 1.67 -2.33 -3.95
C ALA A 63 2.23 -3.39 -4.90
N LEU A 64 1.44 -4.39 -5.28
CA LEU A 64 1.78 -5.36 -6.33
C LEU A 64 2.05 -4.66 -7.65
N PHE A 65 1.18 -3.73 -8.06
CA PHE A 65 1.43 -2.92 -9.23
C PHE A 65 2.71 -2.08 -9.10
N ALA A 66 2.94 -1.46 -7.94
CA ALA A 66 4.14 -0.68 -7.68
C ALA A 66 5.41 -1.54 -7.82
N GLY A 67 5.46 -2.72 -7.20
CA GLY A 67 6.58 -3.65 -7.32
C GLY A 67 6.78 -4.14 -8.75
N TRP A 68 5.70 -4.49 -9.45
CA TRP A 68 5.76 -4.92 -10.85
C TRP A 68 6.30 -3.83 -11.76
N ARG A 69 5.90 -2.58 -11.54
CA ARG A 69 6.37 -1.43 -12.34
C ARG A 69 7.79 -1.01 -11.98
N ALA A 70 8.17 -1.12 -10.71
CA ALA A 70 9.54 -0.87 -10.25
C ALA A 70 10.52 -1.89 -10.84
N GLY A 71 10.04 -3.13 -11.08
CA GLY A 71 10.87 -4.20 -11.63
C GLY A 71 11.88 -4.77 -10.64
N THR A 72 11.74 -4.46 -9.36
CA THR A 72 12.56 -4.97 -8.27
C THR A 72 11.65 -5.54 -7.17
N PRO A 73 12.00 -6.68 -6.54
CA PRO A 73 11.26 -7.24 -5.41
C PRO A 73 11.57 -6.51 -4.09
N GLU A 74 11.81 -5.20 -4.14
CA GLU A 74 12.17 -4.43 -2.96
C GLU A 74 10.95 -4.10 -2.10
N PRO A 75 10.95 -4.47 -0.80
CA PRO A 75 9.83 -4.21 0.10
C PRO A 75 9.64 -2.72 0.37
N LEU A 76 10.68 -1.90 0.19
CA LEU A 76 10.68 -0.48 0.52
C LEU A 76 9.64 0.30 -0.30
N ASN A 77 9.49 -0.01 -1.60
CA ASN A 77 8.45 0.58 -2.44
C ASN A 77 7.05 0.32 -1.87
N GLY A 78 6.80 -0.93 -1.44
CA GLY A 78 5.55 -1.32 -0.80
C GLY A 78 5.30 -0.67 0.55
N ALA A 79 6.36 -0.50 1.35
CA ALA A 79 6.30 0.18 2.63
C ALA A 79 5.90 1.66 2.46
N PHE A 80 6.45 2.37 1.46
CA PHE A 80 6.05 3.75 1.18
C PHE A 80 4.60 3.85 0.72
N VAL A 81 4.12 2.93 -0.14
CA VAL A 81 2.71 2.88 -0.53
C VAL A 81 1.83 2.67 0.71
N ALA A 82 2.20 1.75 1.61
CA ALA A 82 1.46 1.48 2.84
C ALA A 82 1.43 2.69 3.79
N VAL A 83 2.56 3.39 3.99
CA VAL A 83 2.63 4.57 4.85
C VAL A 83 1.77 5.72 4.30
N LEU A 84 1.86 6.00 2.99
CA LEU A 84 1.05 7.03 2.34
C LEU A 84 -0.44 6.69 2.43
N TYR A 85 -0.78 5.44 2.15
CA TYR A 85 -2.14 4.92 2.23
C TYR A 85 -2.70 5.01 3.65
N PHE A 86 -1.98 4.49 4.65
CA PHE A 86 -2.39 4.52 6.04
C PHE A 86 -2.62 5.96 6.51
N SER A 87 -1.67 6.86 6.23
CA SER A 87 -1.77 8.26 6.63
C SER A 87 -3.01 8.93 6.05
N THR A 88 -3.31 8.66 4.78
CA THR A 88 -4.48 9.22 4.09
C THR A 88 -5.79 8.62 4.63
N ALA A 89 -5.84 7.30 4.77
CA ALA A 89 -7.02 6.60 5.26
C ALA A 89 -7.32 6.94 6.73
N ALA A 90 -6.31 7.01 7.58
CA ALA A 90 -6.44 7.42 8.97
C ALA A 90 -6.95 8.86 9.07
N ALA A 91 -6.36 9.80 8.31
CA ALA A 91 -6.83 11.18 8.28
C ALA A 91 -8.30 11.29 7.83
N ALA A 92 -8.71 10.50 6.82
CA ALA A 92 -10.09 10.48 6.35
C ALA A 92 -11.06 9.90 7.39
N ILE A 93 -10.69 8.82 8.07
CA ILE A 93 -11.52 8.18 9.10
C ILE A 93 -11.66 9.09 10.31
N PHE A 94 -10.54 9.56 10.89
CA PHE A 94 -10.57 10.42 12.07
C PHE A 94 -11.18 11.79 11.77
N GLY A 95 -10.88 12.37 10.60
CA GLY A 95 -11.51 13.61 10.15
C GLY A 95 -13.01 13.45 9.93
N GLY A 96 -13.44 12.34 9.32
CA GLY A 96 -14.85 12.03 9.11
C GLY A 96 -15.61 11.76 10.40
N GLU A 97 -14.98 11.09 11.37
CA GLU A 97 -15.53 10.89 12.72
C GLU A 97 -15.67 12.23 13.45
N PHE A 98 -14.62 13.06 13.45
CA PHE A 98 -14.64 14.39 14.08
C PHE A 98 -15.74 15.29 13.50
N LEU A 99 -16.00 15.19 12.20
CA LEU A 99 -17.05 15.93 11.50
C LEU A 99 -18.45 15.27 11.59
N GLY A 100 -18.56 14.08 12.20
CA GLY A 100 -19.81 13.34 12.35
C GLY A 100 -20.36 12.74 11.04
N VAL A 101 -19.54 12.61 10.01
CA VAL A 101 -19.93 12.16 8.66
C VAL A 101 -19.68 10.65 8.48
N LEU A 102 -18.70 10.09 9.19
CA LEU A 102 -18.43 8.66 9.19
C LEU A 102 -18.96 7.99 10.45
N PRO A 103 -19.58 6.79 10.31
CA PRO A 103 -19.99 6.00 11.46
C PRO A 103 -18.76 5.58 12.28
N ASP A 104 -18.95 5.46 13.60
CA ASP A 104 -17.93 4.99 14.53
C ASP A 104 -17.22 3.75 13.93
N PRO A 105 -15.89 3.75 13.81
CA PRO A 105 -15.17 2.63 13.23
C PRO A 105 -15.38 1.31 13.99
N LEU A 106 -15.94 1.34 15.21
CA LEU A 106 -16.16 0.20 16.10
C LEU A 106 -17.62 0.11 16.59
N PRO A 107 -18.62 -0.16 15.73
CA PRO A 107 -19.99 -0.29 16.19
C PRO A 107 -20.15 -1.54 17.06
N GLY A 108 -20.40 -1.35 18.36
CA GLY A 108 -20.69 -2.43 19.32
C GLY A 108 -19.49 -2.93 20.15
N LEU A 109 -18.30 -2.34 20.01
CA LEU A 109 -17.18 -2.55 20.94
C LEU A 109 -17.02 -1.32 21.84
N PRO A 110 -16.55 -1.46 23.09
CA PRO A 110 -16.21 -0.31 23.91
C PRO A 110 -15.21 0.58 23.16
N ARG A 111 -15.44 1.90 23.12
CA ARG A 111 -14.45 2.87 22.65
C ARG A 111 -13.10 2.54 23.29
N GLY A 112 -12.11 2.17 22.49
CA GLY A 112 -10.78 1.81 22.98
C GLY A 112 -10.37 0.34 22.87
N ASP A 113 -11.08 -0.49 22.08
CA ASP A 113 -10.52 -1.80 21.69
C ASP A 113 -9.29 -1.59 20.78
N SER A 114 -8.16 -1.50 21.47
CA SER A 114 -6.84 -1.08 21.01
C SER A 114 -6.32 -1.94 19.85
N THR A 115 -6.88 -3.15 19.72
CA THR A 115 -6.51 -4.16 18.75
C THR A 115 -6.74 -3.70 17.31
N PHE A 116 -7.82 -2.95 17.04
CA PHE A 116 -8.06 -2.39 15.70
C PHE A 116 -6.92 -1.45 15.29
N PHE A 117 -6.59 -0.51 16.17
CA PHE A 117 -5.58 0.51 15.90
C PHE A 117 -4.15 -0.04 15.90
N PHE A 118 -3.92 -1.20 16.49
CA PHE A 118 -2.61 -1.87 16.49
C PHE A 118 -2.44 -2.84 15.31
N VAL A 119 -3.47 -3.66 15.03
CA VAL A 119 -3.41 -4.71 14.00
C VAL A 119 -3.59 -4.12 12.61
N TRP A 120 -4.45 -3.12 12.43
CA TRP A 120 -4.75 -2.57 11.12
C TRP A 120 -3.54 -1.92 10.43
N PRO A 121 -2.71 -1.08 11.09
CA PRO A 121 -1.49 -0.57 10.47
C PRO A 121 -0.48 -1.66 10.13
N LEU A 122 -0.34 -2.68 10.98
CA LEU A 122 0.55 -3.82 10.73
C LEU A 122 0.09 -4.64 9.53
N ALA A 123 -1.21 -4.89 9.42
CA ALA A 123 -1.80 -5.58 8.28
C ALA A 123 -1.60 -4.80 6.97
N GLN A 124 -1.75 -3.47 7.01
CA GLN A 124 -1.48 -2.63 5.84
C GLN A 124 -0.01 -2.64 5.45
N LEU A 125 0.90 -2.53 6.42
CA LEU A 125 2.33 -2.59 6.15
C LEU A 125 2.71 -3.95 5.53
N ALA A 126 2.21 -5.05 6.09
CA ALA A 126 2.44 -6.38 5.55
C ALA A 126 1.85 -6.54 4.14
N ALA A 127 0.63 -6.06 3.90
CA ALA A 127 0.02 -6.07 2.58
C ALA A 127 0.83 -5.25 1.56
N GLY A 128 1.30 -4.08 1.94
CA GLY A 128 2.14 -3.24 1.09
C GLY A 128 3.48 -3.90 0.75
N THR A 129 4.21 -4.39 1.74
CA THR A 129 5.52 -5.00 1.51
C THR A 129 5.41 -6.31 0.72
N LEU A 130 4.50 -7.21 1.10
CA LEU A 130 4.28 -8.48 0.42
C LEU A 130 3.78 -8.27 -1.01
N GLY A 131 2.86 -7.31 -1.22
CA GLY A 131 2.38 -6.94 -2.53
C GLY A 131 3.53 -6.51 -3.44
N ALA A 132 4.35 -5.55 -3.00
CA ALA A 132 5.47 -5.06 -3.79
C ALA A 132 6.52 -6.15 -4.08
N MET A 133 6.88 -6.97 -3.10
CA MET A 133 7.81 -8.08 -3.30
C MET A 133 7.28 -9.06 -4.35
N LEU A 134 6.00 -9.45 -4.26
CA LEU A 134 5.38 -10.34 -5.22
C LEU A 134 5.34 -9.74 -6.63
N GLY A 135 4.95 -8.46 -6.75
CA GLY A 135 4.89 -7.76 -8.02
C GLY A 135 6.26 -7.69 -8.70
N GLY A 136 7.30 -7.34 -7.94
CA GLY A 136 8.67 -7.28 -8.42
C GLY A 136 9.19 -8.65 -8.85
N TRP A 137 8.93 -9.68 -8.05
CA TRP A 137 9.31 -11.07 -8.39
C TRP A 137 8.63 -11.56 -9.68
N LEU A 138 7.34 -11.28 -9.87
CA LEU A 138 6.61 -11.63 -11.09
C LEU A 138 7.20 -10.94 -12.32
N ARG A 139 7.60 -9.67 -12.20
CA ARG A 139 8.24 -8.93 -13.28
C ARG A 139 9.62 -9.50 -13.62
N GLU A 140 10.42 -9.81 -12.61
CA GLU A 140 11.74 -10.39 -12.79
C GLU A 140 11.66 -11.76 -13.48
N ARG A 141 10.73 -12.62 -13.03
CA ARG A 141 10.48 -13.92 -13.65
C ARG A 141 10.09 -13.79 -15.12
N SER A 142 9.16 -12.89 -15.45
CA SER A 142 8.74 -12.65 -16.84
C SER A 142 9.89 -12.17 -17.72
N ASN A 143 10.83 -11.39 -17.19
CA ASN A 143 12.01 -10.94 -17.94
C ASN A 143 13.02 -12.07 -18.16
N ARG A 144 13.16 -13.00 -17.21
CA ARG A 144 14.03 -14.19 -17.37
C ARG A 144 13.49 -15.13 -18.45
N GLU A 145 12.20 -15.45 -18.40
CA GLU A 145 11.54 -16.29 -19.42
C GLU A 145 11.73 -15.71 -20.84
N LYS A 146 11.54 -14.40 -21.01
CA LYS A 146 11.79 -13.73 -22.30
C LYS A 146 13.26 -13.73 -22.73
N ARG A 147 14.20 -13.77 -21.79
CA ARG A 147 15.63 -13.82 -22.11
C ARG A 147 16.00 -15.20 -22.65
N ASP A 148 15.45 -16.24 -22.04
CA ASP A 148 15.71 -17.63 -22.41
C ASP A 148 15.07 -17.98 -23.77
N GLU A 149 13.91 -17.39 -24.11
CA GLU A 149 13.29 -17.50 -25.44
C GLU A 149 14.10 -16.84 -26.57
N ASN A 150 14.98 -15.87 -26.23
CA ASN A 150 15.78 -15.12 -27.20
C ASN A 150 17.24 -15.63 -27.32
N LEU A 151 17.58 -16.74 -26.65
CA LEU A 151 18.87 -17.41 -26.83
C LEU A 151 18.74 -18.45 -27.96
N PRO A 152 19.60 -18.36 -29.01
CA PRO A 152 19.55 -19.27 -30.17
C PRO A 152 19.98 -20.70 -29.85
#